data_AF-A0A961GHB2-F1
#
_entry.id   AF-A0A961GHB2-F1
#
_cell.length_a   1.000
_cell.length_b   1.000
_cell.length_c   1.000
_cell.angle_alpha   90.00
_cell.angle_beta   90.00
_cell.angle_gamma   90.00
#
_symmetry.space_group_name_H-M   'P 1'
#
loop_
_entity.id
_entity.type
_entity.pdbx_description
1 polymer ?
#
loop_
_entity_poly.entity_id
_entity_poly.type
_entity_poly.pdbx_seq_one_letter_code
_entity_poly.pdbx_strand_id
1 'polypeptide(L)'
;AVHRCAVQHTFLSEADAFAMAVEPWFLDVYRDLYGLPMIMISEPQEYMGSVTLAGLVFLDQMISSFIKERPNVFKWITEGLDSEIWMPDTIDLTAV
;
A
#
# COMPACT_ATOMS: atom_id res chain seq x y z
N ALA A 1 11.91 4.88 1.36
CA ALA A 1 12.37 4.66 -0.03
C ALA A 1 11.75 3.39 -0.64
N VAL A 2 11.96 2.20 -0.05
CA VAL A 2 11.48 0.92 -0.61
C VAL A 2 9.96 0.86 -0.82
N HIS A 3 9.15 1.29 0.17
CA HIS A 3 7.68 1.29 0.02
C HIS A 3 7.18 2.18 -1.11
N ARG A 4 7.80 3.36 -1.31
CA ARG A 4 7.46 4.22 -2.45
C ARG A 4 7.76 3.51 -3.77
N CYS A 5 8.92 2.87 -3.89
CA CYS A 5 9.27 2.11 -5.09
C CYS A 5 8.29 0.95 -5.35
N ALA A 6 7.90 0.22 -4.29
CA ALA A 6 6.92 -0.86 -4.41
C ALA A 6 5.57 -0.33 -4.93
N VAL A 7 5.04 0.73 -4.30
CA VAL A 7 3.75 1.32 -4.69
C VAL A 7 3.80 1.92 -6.10
N GLN A 8 4.86 2.65 -6.43
CA GLN A 8 5.05 3.21 -7.78
C GLN A 8 5.15 2.12 -8.84
N HIS A 9 5.85 1.03 -8.55
CA HIS A 9 5.90 -0.12 -9.44
C HIS A 9 4.52 -0.77 -9.59
N THR A 10 3.72 -0.88 -8.52
CA THR A 10 2.35 -1.41 -8.59
C THR A 10 1.48 -0.58 -9.53
N PHE A 11 1.57 0.76 -9.50
CA PHE A 11 0.88 1.62 -10.48
C PHE A 11 1.33 1.32 -11.91
N LEU A 12 2.65 1.28 -12.13
CA LEU A 12 3.23 1.08 -13.47
C LEU A 12 2.98 -0.32 -14.04
N SER A 13 2.74 -1.32 -13.19
CA SER A 13 2.45 -2.69 -13.61
C SER A 13 0.97 -2.98 -13.79
N GLU A 14 0.09 -1.99 -13.59
CA GLU A 14 -1.38 -2.16 -13.62
C GLU A 14 -1.87 -3.25 -12.66
N ALA A 15 -1.19 -3.42 -11.51
CA ALA A 15 -1.57 -4.42 -10.52
C ALA A 15 -2.57 -3.84 -9.51
N ASP A 16 -3.56 -4.62 -9.12
CA ASP A 16 -4.58 -4.19 -8.13
C ASP A 16 -4.05 -4.18 -6.69
N ALA A 17 -3.01 -4.97 -6.43
CA ALA A 17 -2.47 -5.20 -5.09
C ALA A 17 -1.01 -5.62 -5.13
N PHE A 18 -0.33 -5.52 -4.00
CA PHE A 18 0.97 -6.15 -3.78
C PHE A 18 0.99 -6.92 -2.47
N ALA A 19 1.73 -8.04 -2.47
CA ALA A 19 1.91 -8.90 -1.32
C ALA A 19 3.35 -8.81 -0.79
N MET A 20 3.52 -8.90 0.52
CA MET A 20 4.83 -8.86 1.18
C MET A 20 4.88 -9.88 2.31
N ALA A 21 6.02 -10.55 2.47
CA ALA A 21 6.33 -11.27 3.69
C ALA A 21 6.84 -10.28 4.74
N VAL A 22 6.17 -10.22 5.89
CA VAL A 22 6.43 -9.22 6.95
C VAL A 22 6.37 -9.86 8.32
N GLU A 23 7.05 -9.26 9.29
CA GLU A 23 6.89 -9.61 10.70
C GLU A 23 5.56 -9.03 11.24
N PRO A 24 4.87 -9.66 12.21
CA PRO A 24 3.56 -9.22 12.67
C PRO A 24 3.48 -7.76 13.14
N TRP A 25 4.53 -7.24 13.79
CA TRP A 25 4.57 -5.83 14.24
C TRP A 25 4.50 -4.84 13.06
N PHE A 26 4.86 -5.28 11.85
CA PHE A 26 4.83 -4.44 10.67
C PHE A 26 3.39 -4.12 10.24
N LEU A 27 2.41 -4.93 10.62
CA LEU A 27 0.99 -4.65 10.36
C LEU A 27 0.55 -3.35 11.05
N ASP A 28 0.99 -3.16 12.30
CA ASP A 28 0.69 -1.96 13.08
C ASP A 28 1.44 -0.74 12.51
N VAL A 29 2.72 -0.90 12.17
CA VAL A 29 3.51 0.17 11.53
C VAL A 29 2.89 0.62 10.22
N TYR A 30 2.44 -0.33 9.39
CA TYR A 30 1.81 -0.02 8.11
C TYR A 30 0.52 0.78 8.33
N ARG A 31 -0.34 0.34 9.26
CA ARG A 31 -1.56 1.07 9.62
C ARG A 31 -1.26 2.49 10.11
N ASP A 32 -0.27 2.65 10.97
CA ASP A 32 0.03 3.95 11.60
C ASP A 32 0.66 4.95 10.60
N LEU A 33 1.49 4.45 9.68
CA LEU A 33 2.11 5.26 8.63
C LEU A 33 1.13 5.60 7.50
N TYR A 34 0.33 4.63 7.07
CA TYR A 34 -0.42 4.70 5.82
C TYR A 34 -1.93 4.83 6.01
N GLY A 35 -2.46 4.69 7.22
CA GLY A 35 -3.90 4.80 7.50
C GLY A 35 -4.72 3.59 7.04
N LEU A 36 -4.08 2.57 6.47
CA LEU A 36 -4.74 1.38 5.92
C LEU A 36 -4.24 0.11 6.63
N PRO A 37 -5.15 -0.77 7.10
CA PRO A 37 -4.75 -2.08 7.60
C PRO A 37 -4.28 -2.98 6.43
N MET A 38 -3.08 -3.53 6.56
CA MET A 38 -2.62 -4.63 5.70
C MET A 38 -3.41 -5.90 6.02
N ILE A 39 -3.86 -6.61 4.99
CA ILE A 39 -4.64 -7.84 5.14
C ILE A 39 -3.69 -9.02 5.27
N MET A 40 -3.80 -9.80 6.34
CA MET A 40 -3.06 -11.06 6.44
C MET A 40 -3.69 -12.10 5.50
N ILE A 41 -2.86 -12.71 4.65
CA ILE A 41 -3.28 -13.78 3.72
C ILE A 41 -2.64 -15.13 4.02
N SER A 42 -1.85 -15.21 5.10
CA SER A 42 -1.35 -16.46 5.65
C SER A 42 -1.36 -16.43 7.17
N GLU A 43 -1.32 -17.61 7.77
CA GLU A 43 -0.96 -17.75 9.18
C GLU A 43 0.49 -17.31 9.41
N PRO A 44 0.82 -16.75 10.60
CA PRO A 44 2.20 -16.50 10.99
C PRO A 44 2.99 -17.82 11.10
N GLN A 45 4.23 -17.81 10.62
CA GLN A 45 5.14 -18.96 10.61
C GLN A 45 6.55 -18.54 11.04
N GLU A 46 7.29 -19.44 11.67
CA GLU A 46 8.72 -19.25 11.93
C GLU A 46 9.51 -19.32 10.62
N TYR A 47 10.21 -18.23 10.29
CA TYR A 47 11.07 -18.13 9.13
C TYR A 47 12.38 -17.41 9.51
N MET A 48 13.52 -18.08 9.30
CA MET A 48 14.84 -17.52 9.61
C MET A 48 15.01 -16.99 11.04
N GLY A 49 14.30 -17.59 12.01
CA GLY A 49 14.37 -17.19 13.42
C GLY A 49 13.49 -16.00 13.79
N SER A 50 12.53 -15.64 12.93
CA SER A 50 11.49 -14.65 13.22
C SER A 50 10.12 -15.14 12.76
N VAL A 51 9.07 -14.68 13.45
CA VAL A 51 7.69 -14.91 13.03
C VAL A 51 7.40 -14.01 11.83
N THR A 52 7.04 -14.62 10.71
CA THR A 52 6.75 -13.97 9.43
C THR A 52 5.38 -14.41 8.92
N LEU A 53 4.64 -13.50 8.31
CA LEU A 53 3.37 -13.77 7.63
C LEU A 53 3.35 -13.09 6.25
N ALA A 54 2.46 -13.52 5.37
CA ALA A 54 2.16 -12.82 4.13
C ALA A 54 1.05 -11.81 4.37
N GLY A 55 1.33 -10.55 4.04
CA GLY A 55 0.36 -9.45 4.03
C GLY A 55 0.08 -8.96 2.61
N LEU A 56 -1.15 -8.49 2.38
CA LEU A 56 -1.64 -7.97 1.12
C LEU A 56 -2.14 -6.54 1.31
N VAL A 57 -1.84 -5.66 0.34
CA VAL A 57 -2.32 -4.29 0.30
C VAL A 57 -2.97 -4.05 -1.05
N PHE A 58 -4.22 -3.59 -1.05
CA PHE A 58 -4.93 -3.16 -2.25
C PHE A 58 -4.64 -1.70 -2.57
N LEU A 59 -4.38 -1.42 -3.84
CA LEU A 59 -3.91 -0.12 -4.32
C LEU A 59 -5.00 0.94 -4.26
N ASP A 60 -6.23 0.59 -4.63
CA ASP A 60 -7.40 1.47 -4.60
C ASP A 60 -7.73 1.95 -3.17
N GLN A 61 -7.73 1.03 -2.20
CA GLN A 61 -7.98 1.34 -0.79
C GLN A 61 -6.86 2.20 -0.22
N MET A 62 -5.62 1.87 -0.54
CA MET A 62 -4.45 2.64 -0.11
C MET A 62 -4.48 4.06 -0.67
N ILE A 63 -4.82 4.23 -1.95
CA ILE A 63 -4.94 5.56 -2.57
C ILE A 63 -6.09 6.35 -1.97
N SER A 64 -7.26 5.73 -1.80
CA SER A 64 -8.40 6.35 -1.14
C SER A 64 -8.03 6.86 0.26
N SER A 65 -7.33 6.05 1.05
CA SER A 65 -6.82 6.45 2.37
C SER A 65 -5.80 7.58 2.28
N PHE A 66 -4.86 7.54 1.34
CA PHE A 66 -3.86 8.59 1.17
C PHE A 66 -4.46 9.94 0.78
N ILE A 67 -5.41 9.94 -0.14
CA ILE A 67 -6.08 11.17 -0.57
C ILE A 67 -6.86 11.79 0.59
N LYS A 68 -7.58 10.96 1.36
CA LYS A 68 -8.47 11.43 2.44
C LYS A 68 -7.72 11.80 3.72
N GLU A 69 -6.79 10.96 4.16
CA GLU A 69 -6.23 11.03 5.51
C GLU A 69 -4.76 11.45 5.52
N ARG A 70 -4.02 11.20 4.44
CA ARG A 70 -2.55 11.38 4.38
C ARG A 70 -2.09 12.07 3.09
N PRO A 71 -2.58 13.28 2.76
CA PRO A 71 -2.32 13.92 1.46
C PRO A 71 -0.83 14.20 1.19
N ASN A 72 -0.02 14.38 2.24
CA ASN A 72 1.44 14.50 2.10
C ASN A 72 2.09 13.19 1.66
N VAL A 73 1.59 12.04 2.13
CA VAL A 73 2.06 10.71 1.73
C VAL A 73 1.63 10.44 0.29
N PHE A 74 0.39 10.79 -0.06
CA PHE A 74 -0.10 10.72 -1.44
C PHE A 74 0.84 11.45 -2.40
N LYS A 75 1.08 12.74 -2.14
CA LYS A 75 1.97 13.59 -2.94
C LYS A 75 3.38 12.99 -3.04
N TRP A 76 3.92 12.47 -1.95
CA TRP A 76 5.24 11.87 -1.94
C TRP A 76 5.32 10.57 -2.76
N ILE A 77 4.26 9.76 -2.76
CA ILE A 77 4.21 8.49 -3.50
C ILE A 77 3.96 8.73 -5.00
N THR A 78 3.19 9.73 -5.38
CA THR A 78 2.89 10.05 -6.78
C THR A 78 3.90 10.99 -7.43
N GLU A 79 4.83 11.55 -6.66
CA GLU A 79 5.89 12.43 -7.17
C GLU A 79 6.71 11.73 -8.27
N GLY A 80 6.74 12.36 -9.45
CA GLY A 80 7.44 11.88 -10.64
C GLY A 80 6.64 10.90 -11.51
N LEU A 81 5.37 10.63 -11.18
CA LEU A 81 4.45 9.85 -12.02
C LEU A 81 3.46 10.77 -12.73
N ASP A 82 3.14 10.45 -13.99
CA ASP A 82 2.05 11.09 -14.72
C ASP A 82 0.70 10.78 -14.07
N SER A 83 -0.22 11.76 -14.05
CA SER A 83 -1.51 11.63 -13.36
C SER A 83 -2.39 10.51 -13.91
N GLU A 84 -2.24 10.18 -15.19
CA GLU A 84 -2.95 9.09 -15.86
C GLU A 84 -2.61 7.72 -15.27
N ILE A 85 -1.47 7.58 -14.58
CA ILE A 85 -0.98 6.31 -14.02
C ILE A 85 -1.57 6.04 -12.63
N TRP A 86 -1.76 7.09 -11.81
CA TRP A 86 -2.25 6.94 -10.43
C TRP A 86 -3.70 7.40 -10.22
N MET A 87 -4.34 7.96 -11.26
CA MET A 87 -5.79 8.19 -11.32
C MET A 87 -6.42 7.36 -12.45
N PRO A 88 -6.53 6.03 -12.32
CA PRO A 88 -7.37 5.28 -13.24
C PRO A 88 -8.81 5.79 -13.14
N ASP A 89 -9.55 5.74 -14.26
CA ASP A 89 -10.95 6.21 -14.40
C ASP A 89 -11.93 5.63 -13.36
N THR A 90 -11.48 4.66 -12.56
CA THR A 90 -12.20 3.94 -11.51
C THR A 90 -12.12 4.59 -10.13
N ILE A 91 -11.24 5.58 -9.89
CA ILE A 91 -11.16 6.26 -8.59
C ILE A 91 -12.16 7.42 -8.54
N ASP A 92 -13.31 7.18 -7.93
CA ASP A 92 -14.29 8.22 -7.65
C ASP A 92 -13.79 9.17 -6.54
N LEU A 93 -13.22 10.30 -6.97
CA LEU A 93 -12.78 11.38 -6.08
C LEU A 93 -13.94 12.21 -5.50
N THR A 94 -15.19 11.98 -5.94
CA THR A 94 -16.37 12.70 -5.42
C THR A 94 -16.97 12.05 -4.18
N ALA A 95 -16.51 10.85 -3.82
CA ALA A 95 -16.83 10.20 -2.54
C ALA A 95 -16.01 10.77 -1.34
N VAL A 96 -15.61 12.04 -1.41
CA VAL A 96 -14.93 12.81 -0.36
C VAL A 96 -15.86 13.89 0.16
#